data_AF-A0A2W1N4N4-F1
#
_entry.id   AF-A0A2W1N4N4-F1
#
_cell.length_a   1.000
_cell.length_b   1.000
_cell.length_c   1.000
_cell.angle_alpha   90.00
_cell.angle_beta   90.00
_cell.angle_gamma   90.00
#
_symmetry.space_group_name_H-M   'P 1'
#
loop_
_entity.id
_entity.type
_entity.pdbx_description
1 polymer ?
#
loop_
_entity_poly.entity_id
_entity_poly.type
_entity_poly.pdbx_seq_one_letter_code
_entity_poly.pdbx_strand_id
1 'polypeptide(L)'
;MGGSSSIQINTDSIFEVKMDRHGSVKNAMEFSKGEWKALSKVGKSIDLNGVDTIKSPTHRRKVDAAPYAYLIFKTKDSTYQSASFDGGEPPVKLKNVVNTMLTFSMIRKGK
;
A
#
# COMPACT_ATOMS: atom_id res chain seq x y z
N MET A 1 5.16 20.84 -4.79
CA MET A 1 4.32 20.11 -3.80
C MET A 1 4.12 18.71 -4.36
N GLY A 2 4.17 17.67 -3.54
CA GLY A 2 4.04 16.28 -4.00
C GLY A 2 5.08 15.37 -3.35
N GLY A 3 4.80 14.91 -2.12
CA GLY A 3 5.56 13.81 -1.52
C GLY A 3 4.96 12.49 -1.99
N SER A 4 5.78 11.62 -2.58
CA SER A 4 5.35 10.28 -2.99
C SER A 4 5.19 9.40 -1.75
N SER A 5 4.02 8.79 -1.59
CA SER A 5 3.76 7.78 -0.55
C SER A 5 3.73 6.41 -1.23
N SER A 6 4.67 5.55 -0.88
CA SER A 6 4.74 4.15 -1.33
C SER A 6 4.41 3.22 -0.18
N ILE A 7 3.83 2.06 -0.46
CA ILE A 7 3.55 1.07 0.57
C ILE A 7 4.42 -0.16 0.32
N GLN A 8 5.22 -0.59 1.30
CA GLN A 8 6.10 -1.77 1.23
C GLN A 8 5.73 -2.84 2.25
N ILE A 9 5.36 -4.04 1.80
CA ILE A 9 5.01 -5.20 2.62
C ILE A 9 6.20 -6.16 2.64
N ASN A 10 7.01 -6.19 3.69
CA ASN A 10 7.95 -7.27 4.02
C ASN A 10 7.25 -8.45 4.70
N THR A 11 7.88 -9.63 4.66
CA THR A 11 7.46 -10.83 5.42
C THR A 11 7.29 -10.56 6.93
N ASP A 12 7.98 -9.54 7.46
CA ASP A 12 7.98 -9.21 8.89
C ASP A 12 7.52 -7.78 9.20
N SER A 13 7.11 -6.98 8.20
CA SER A 13 6.67 -5.58 8.41
C SER A 13 5.94 -5.00 7.19
N ILE A 14 4.89 -4.20 7.36
CA ILE A 14 4.32 -3.40 6.26
C ILE A 14 4.54 -1.92 6.54
N PHE A 15 4.99 -1.13 5.57
CA PHE A 15 5.38 0.26 5.75
C PHE A 15 4.62 1.16 4.78
N GLU A 16 3.96 2.22 5.26
CA GLU A 16 3.68 3.40 4.42
C GLU A 16 4.97 4.22 4.33
N VAL A 17 5.78 3.92 3.33
CA VAL A 17 7.00 4.67 3.06
C VAL A 17 6.63 6.00 2.42
N LYS A 18 6.62 7.06 3.22
CA LYS A 18 6.78 8.43 2.70
C LYS A 18 8.25 8.64 2.39
N MET A 19 8.60 8.66 1.10
CA MET A 19 9.95 8.99 0.69
C MET A 19 10.11 10.50 0.64
N ASP A 20 11.17 10.99 1.27
CA ASP A 20 11.64 12.34 0.97
C ASP A 20 12.39 12.37 -0.37
N ARG A 21 12.87 13.55 -0.76
CA ARG A 21 13.57 13.76 -2.04
C ARG A 21 14.88 12.95 -2.16
N HIS A 22 15.36 12.36 -1.06
CA HIS A 22 16.58 11.56 -1.00
C HIS A 22 16.29 10.05 -0.82
N GLY A 23 15.03 9.62 -0.90
CA GLY A 23 14.65 8.21 -0.80
C GLY A 23 14.66 7.65 0.62
N SER A 24 14.74 8.50 1.65
CA SER A 24 14.77 8.05 3.05
C SER A 24 13.34 7.81 3.56
N VAL A 25 13.12 6.66 4.20
CA VAL A 25 11.83 6.29 4.82
C VAL A 25 11.61 7.11 6.08
N LYS A 26 10.57 7.95 6.12
CA LYS A 26 10.30 8.83 7.28
C LYS A 26 9.24 8.35 8.27
N ASN A 27 8.31 7.46 7.87
CA ASN A 27 7.18 7.07 8.72
C ASN A 27 6.79 5.60 8.52
N ALA A 28 7.57 4.69 9.08
CA ALA A 28 7.22 3.26 9.11
C ALA A 28 6.11 3.01 10.15
N MET A 29 4.97 2.44 9.73
CA MET A 29 3.93 1.98 10.66
C MET A 29 4.19 0.51 10.99
N GLU A 30 4.50 0.19 12.23
CA GLU A 30 4.59 -1.20 12.66
C GLU A 30 3.18 -1.78 12.90
N PHE A 31 2.92 -2.96 12.33
CA PHE A 31 1.68 -3.70 12.54
C PHE A 31 1.86 -4.76 13.61
N SER A 32 0.91 -4.85 14.54
CA SER A 32 0.85 -5.92 15.53
C SER A 32 0.64 -7.28 14.85
N LYS A 33 0.93 -8.38 15.57
CA LYS A 33 0.67 -9.75 15.08
C LYS A 33 -0.77 -9.96 14.60
N GLY A 34 -1.75 -9.34 15.28
CA GLY A 34 -3.16 -9.42 14.91
C GLY A 34 -3.48 -8.70 13.60
N GLU A 35 -2.96 -7.49 13.43
CA GLU A 35 -3.10 -6.71 12.20
C GLU A 35 -2.40 -7.39 11.02
N TRP A 36 -1.21 -7.95 11.25
CA TRP A 36 -0.52 -8.75 10.26
C TRP A 36 -1.36 -9.94 9.81
N LYS A 37 -1.92 -10.71 10.76
CA LYS A 37 -2.80 -11.84 10.43
C LYS A 37 -4.01 -11.42 9.58
N ALA A 38 -4.58 -10.24 9.86
CA ALA A 38 -5.67 -9.69 9.06
C ALA A 38 -5.20 -9.33 7.63
N LEU A 39 -4.07 -8.64 7.50
CA LEU A 39 -3.48 -8.23 6.21
C LEU A 39 -3.05 -9.43 5.38
N SER A 40 -2.39 -10.42 5.97
CA SER A 40 -2.06 -11.67 5.29
C SER A 40 -3.31 -12.41 4.81
N LYS A 41 -4.40 -12.41 5.60
CA LYS A 41 -5.65 -13.05 5.21
C LYS A 41 -6.26 -12.39 3.97
N VAL A 42 -6.32 -11.05 3.92
CA VAL A 42 -6.86 -10.34 2.75
C VAL A 42 -5.89 -10.30 1.57
N GLY A 43 -4.57 -10.41 1.83
CA GLY A 43 -3.54 -10.45 0.78
C GLY A 43 -3.46 -11.79 0.04
N LYS A 44 -3.85 -12.91 0.67
CA LYS A 44 -3.84 -14.25 0.05
C LYS A 44 -4.68 -14.37 -1.23
N SER A 45 -5.68 -13.52 -1.42
CA SER A 45 -6.51 -13.52 -2.62
C SER A 45 -5.92 -12.72 -3.79
N ILE A 46 -4.76 -12.08 -3.60
CA ILE A 46 -4.10 -11.29 -4.64
C ILE A 46 -3.19 -12.21 -5.44
N ASP A 47 -3.41 -12.23 -6.74
CA ASP A 47 -2.46 -12.80 -7.70
C ASP A 47 -1.26 -11.86 -7.83
N LEU A 48 -0.13 -12.27 -7.25
CA LEU A 48 1.11 -11.50 -7.23
C LEU A 48 1.79 -11.45 -8.60
N ASN A 49 1.61 -12.47 -9.44
CA ASN A 49 2.31 -12.56 -10.73
C ASN A 49 1.79 -11.55 -11.76
N GLY A 50 0.58 -11.04 -11.58
CA GLY A 50 -0.02 -10.01 -12.45
C GLY A 50 -0.34 -8.70 -11.74
N VAL A 51 0.19 -8.48 -10.53
CA VAL A 51 -0.20 -7.34 -9.69
C VAL A 51 0.21 -5.99 -10.29
N ASP A 52 1.30 -5.97 -11.06
CA ASP A 52 1.84 -4.85 -11.83
C ASP A 52 0.92 -4.43 -13.00
N THR A 53 0.06 -5.34 -13.48
CA THR A 53 -0.88 -5.08 -14.58
C THR A 53 -2.24 -4.56 -14.12
N ILE A 54 -2.52 -4.53 -12.80
CA ILE A 54 -3.82 -4.13 -12.26
C ILE A 54 -4.02 -2.63 -12.46
N LYS A 55 -4.90 -2.26 -13.40
CA LYS A 55 -5.17 -0.86 -13.74
C LYS A 55 -5.88 -0.12 -12.61
N SER A 56 -5.47 1.13 -12.41
CA SER A 56 -6.18 2.11 -11.58
C SER A 56 -7.59 2.35 -12.13
N PRO A 57 -8.64 2.38 -11.29
CA PRO A 57 -9.99 2.73 -11.72
C PRO A 57 -10.08 4.15 -12.28
N THR A 58 -9.30 5.06 -11.71
CA THR A 58 -9.26 6.49 -12.06
C THR A 58 -7.81 7.00 -12.20
N HIS A 59 -7.67 8.21 -12.74
CA HIS A 59 -6.38 8.86 -12.98
C HIS A 59 -6.33 10.30 -12.45
N ARG A 60 -7.08 10.58 -11.38
CA ARG A 60 -7.21 11.88 -10.71
C ARG A 60 -5.88 12.42 -10.20
N ARG A 61 -4.91 11.55 -9.91
CA ARG A 61 -3.54 11.96 -9.58
C ARG A 61 -2.85 12.79 -10.67
N LYS A 62 -3.26 12.65 -11.95
CA LYS A 62 -2.69 13.43 -13.07
C LYS A 62 -2.97 14.93 -12.97
N VAL A 63 -4.02 15.29 -12.26
CA VAL A 63 -4.44 16.68 -12.01
C VAL A 63 -4.31 17.02 -10.52
N ASP A 64 -3.46 16.29 -9.78
CA ASP A 64 -3.24 16.44 -8.33
C ASP A 64 -4.53 16.37 -7.47
N ALA A 65 -5.57 15.70 -7.99
CA ALA A 65 -6.87 15.53 -7.31
C ALA A 65 -6.97 14.22 -6.53
N ALA A 66 -5.90 13.42 -6.51
CA ALA A 66 -5.78 12.23 -5.68
C ALA A 66 -4.29 11.91 -5.40
N PRO A 67 -3.97 11.30 -4.25
CA PRO A 67 -2.61 10.84 -3.97
C PRO A 67 -2.14 9.78 -4.96
N TYR A 68 -0.87 9.83 -5.36
CA TYR A 68 -0.23 8.73 -6.10
C TYR A 68 0.14 7.61 -5.12
N ALA A 69 -0.35 6.39 -5.36
CA ALA A 69 -0.11 5.23 -4.50
C ALA A 69 0.29 3.99 -5.31
N TYR A 70 0.96 3.05 -4.65
CA TYR A 70 1.20 1.68 -5.12
C TYR A 70 1.50 0.78 -3.93
N LEU A 71 1.33 -0.53 -4.11
CA LEU A 71 1.66 -1.56 -3.12
C LEU A 71 2.88 -2.34 -3.56
N ILE A 72 3.77 -2.64 -2.62
CA ILE A 72 4.85 -3.62 -2.78
C ILE A 72 4.52 -4.80 -1.88
N PHE A 73 4.56 -6.00 -2.42
CA PHE A 73 4.40 -7.28 -1.74
C PHE A 73 5.73 -8.01 -1.71
N LYS A 74 6.26 -8.34 -0.54
CA LYS A 74 7.46 -9.17 -0.43
C LYS A 74 7.09 -10.49 0.22
N THR A 75 7.54 -11.53 -0.45
CA THR A 75 7.46 -12.92 -0.05
C THR A 75 8.87 -13.37 0.35
N LYS A 76 9.01 -14.61 0.82
CA LYS A 76 10.33 -15.19 1.09
C LYS A 76 11.23 -15.18 -0.15
N ASP A 77 10.64 -15.36 -1.32
CA ASP A 77 11.38 -15.67 -2.55
C ASP A 77 11.42 -14.50 -3.54
N SER A 78 10.51 -13.53 -3.43
CA SER A 78 10.39 -12.44 -4.41
C SER A 78 9.68 -11.19 -3.87
N THR A 79 9.89 -10.08 -4.58
CA THR A 79 9.22 -8.79 -4.38
C THR A 79 8.40 -8.44 -5.61
N TYR A 80 7.13 -8.12 -5.40
CA TYR A 80 6.16 -7.74 -6.43
C TYR A 80 5.70 -6.31 -6.16
N GLN A 81 5.51 -5.52 -7.21
CA GLN A 81 4.99 -4.16 -7.09
C GLN A 81 3.74 -4.02 -7.94
N SER A 82 2.68 -3.46 -7.39
CA SER A 82 1.48 -3.15 -8.14
C SER A 82 1.71 -2.02 -9.14
N ALA A 83 0.87 -1.96 -10.17
CA ALA A 83 0.70 -0.71 -10.90
C ALA A 83 0.29 0.40 -9.93
N SER A 84 0.65 1.64 -10.27
CA SER A 84 0.26 2.78 -9.46
C SER A 84 -1.21 3.11 -9.65
N PHE A 85 -1.86 3.55 -8.58
CA PHE A 85 -3.27 3.89 -8.51
C PHE A 85 -3.53 5.17 -7.72
N ASP A 86 -4.75 5.68 -7.80
CA ASP A 86 -5.20 6.82 -7.01
C ASP A 86 -5.49 6.37 -5.56
N GLY A 87 -4.81 6.93 -4.56
CA GLY A 87 -4.85 6.45 -3.17
C GLY A 87 -6.22 6.48 -2.50
N GLY A 88 -7.15 7.31 -3.00
CA GLY A 88 -8.54 7.33 -2.54
C GLY A 88 -9.47 6.33 -3.24
N GLU A 89 -9.01 5.73 -4.35
CA GLU A 89 -9.80 4.84 -5.20
C GLU A 89 -8.94 3.67 -5.70
N PRO A 90 -8.58 2.73 -4.81
CA PRO A 90 -7.74 1.61 -5.18
C PRO A 90 -8.47 0.65 -6.14
N PRO A 91 -7.74 -0.10 -6.99
CA PRO A 91 -8.32 -1.14 -7.82
C PRO A 91 -9.09 -2.16 -6.98
N VAL A 92 -10.19 -2.69 -7.51
CA VAL A 92 -11.07 -3.65 -6.80
C VAL A 92 -10.27 -4.82 -6.21
N LYS A 93 -9.31 -5.35 -6.97
CA LYS A 93 -8.43 -6.46 -6.54
C LYS A 93 -7.52 -6.12 -5.36
N LEU A 94 -7.20 -4.84 -5.14
CA LEU A 94 -6.33 -4.35 -4.06
C LEU A 94 -7.10 -3.67 -2.92
N LYS A 95 -8.38 -3.35 -3.15
CA LYS A 95 -9.22 -2.54 -2.25
C LYS A 95 -9.28 -3.08 -0.83
N ASN A 96 -9.40 -4.40 -0.65
CA ASN A 96 -9.49 -5.00 0.68
C ASN A 96 -8.19 -4.81 1.49
N VAL A 97 -7.02 -4.99 0.86
CA VAL A 97 -5.73 -4.74 1.52
C VAL A 97 -5.58 -3.27 1.85
N VAL A 98 -5.80 -2.38 0.88
CA VAL A 98 -5.67 -0.93 1.08
C VAL A 98 -6.60 -0.43 2.20
N ASN A 99 -7.87 -0.81 2.18
CA ASN A 99 -8.84 -0.40 3.19
C ASN A 99 -8.46 -0.91 4.59
N THR A 100 -8.01 -2.16 4.70
CA THR A 100 -7.56 -2.73 5.97
C THR A 100 -6.40 -1.94 6.55
N MET A 101 -5.41 -1.58 5.72
CA MET A 101 -4.27 -0.74 6.14
C MET A 101 -4.71 0.66 6.57
N LEU A 102 -5.64 1.28 5.82
CA LEU A 102 -6.18 2.59 6.15
C LEU A 102 -6.94 2.57 7.48
N THR A 103 -7.76 1.55 7.74
CA THR A 103 -8.46 1.38 9.01
C THR A 103 -7.48 1.32 10.18
N PHE A 104 -6.42 0.53 10.05
CA PHE A 104 -5.36 0.44 11.07
C PHE A 104 -4.62 1.76 11.28
N SER A 105 -4.41 2.54 10.22
CA SER A 105 -3.82 3.88 10.31
C SER A 105 -4.76 4.88 11.01
N MET A 106 -6.05 4.85 10.69
CA MET A 106 -7.06 5.72 11.32
C MET A 106 -7.20 5.45 12.82
N ILE A 107 -7.26 4.18 13.23
CA ILE A 107 -7.36 3.79 14.64
C ILE A 107 -6.19 4.37 15.47
N ARG A 108 -4.99 4.43 14.89
CA ARG A 108 -3.81 4.99 15.55
C ARG A 108 -3.82 6.53 15.62
N LYS A 109 -4.41 7.21 14.63
CA LYS A 109 -4.50 8.68 14.62
C LYS A 109 -5.58 9.24 15.55
N GLY A 110 -6.57 8.42 15.90
CA GLY A 110 -7.61 8.76 16.88
C GLY A 110 -7.23 8.46 18.34
N LYS A 111 -5.97 8.06 18.60
CA LYS A 111 -5.38 7.93 19.93
C LYS A 111 -4.36 9.02 20.18
#